data_AF-G7CI98-F1
#
_entry.id   AF-G7CI98-F1
#
_cell.length_a   1.000
_cell.length_b   1.000
_cell.length_c   1.000
_cell.angle_alpha   90.00
_cell.angle_beta   90.00
_cell.angle_gamma   90.00
#
_symmetry.space_group_name_H-M   'P 1'
#
loop_
_entity.id
_entity.type
_entity.pdbx_description
1 polymer ?
#
loop_
_entity_poly.entity_id
_entity_poly.type
_entity_poly.pdbx_seq_one_letter_code
_entity_poly.pdbx_strand_id
1 'polypeptide(L)'
;MLEQFVADGGDTLRIGSAIGAFLFPILGALLLVIGVRRRIAHNRWHQRDDERLLAASPNVPDLTPLPASRGAGLIVAGVVLLLLGALHLVGWIGDRLKSRGIEVGQCITADTDAEGRLSIDPVECDRRDATFLLVSQGDGSATCPENPFPRTRYIPLVNESRTLCFALNLQPGECYHVGRLVRPVLCTDPAANVLVAERIDGTTNGAVCGADAWRDLGDEVEAMVYRDPPRTYCLVTPR
;
A
#
# COMPACT_ATOMS: atom_id res chain seq x y z
N MET A 1 14.69 27.06 -13.89
CA MET A 1 15.14 26.15 -12.83
C MET A 1 14.11 26.17 -11.70
N LEU A 2 12.88 25.73 -11.98
CA LEU A 2 11.75 25.71 -11.03
C LEU A 2 10.82 24.50 -11.24
N GLU A 3 11.22 23.52 -12.06
CA GLU A 3 10.35 22.41 -12.51
C GLU A 3 10.80 21.03 -11.98
N GLN A 4 11.76 20.95 -11.06
CA GLN A 4 12.27 19.67 -10.55
C GLN A 4 11.73 19.24 -9.18
N PHE A 5 10.80 19.99 -8.57
CA PHE A 5 10.25 19.65 -7.25
C PHE A 5 8.91 18.88 -7.27
N VAL A 6 8.42 18.46 -8.44
CA VAL A 6 7.14 17.74 -8.55
C VAL A 6 7.32 16.21 -8.68
N ALA A 7 8.56 15.72 -8.82
CA ALA A 7 8.83 14.32 -9.17
C ALA A 7 9.20 13.37 -8.00
N ASP A 8 8.91 13.73 -6.74
CA ASP A 8 9.21 12.89 -5.57
C ASP A 8 8.08 12.86 -4.53
N GLY A 9 6.85 12.64 -5.02
CA GLY A 9 5.63 12.66 -4.21
C GLY A 9 5.41 11.42 -3.33
N GLY A 10 6.23 10.38 -3.46
CA GLY A 10 6.07 9.11 -2.72
C GLY A 10 6.80 9.09 -1.38
N ASP A 11 8.08 9.50 -1.37
CA ASP A 11 8.93 9.40 -0.18
C ASP A 11 8.76 10.58 0.77
N THR A 12 8.48 11.77 0.22
CA THR A 12 8.13 12.97 1.01
C THR A 12 6.84 12.78 1.80
N LEU A 13 5.86 12.04 1.27
CA LEU A 13 4.59 11.75 1.95
C LEU A 13 4.77 10.77 3.12
N ARG A 14 5.66 9.78 2.97
CA ARG A 14 5.98 8.79 4.02
C ARG A 14 6.76 9.39 5.19
N ILE A 15 7.72 10.27 4.89
CA ILE A 15 8.49 11.00 5.91
C ILE A 15 7.58 11.99 6.65
N GLY A 16 6.70 12.69 5.94
CA GLY A 16 5.70 13.59 6.54
C GLY A 16 4.74 12.88 7.50
N SER A 17 4.31 11.66 7.15
CA SER A 17 3.40 10.85 7.97
C SER A 17 4.01 10.42 9.30
N ALA A 18 5.27 9.96 9.30
CA ALA A 18 5.96 9.56 10.53
C ALA A 18 6.21 10.76 11.45
N ILE A 19 6.62 11.90 10.91
CA ILE A 19 6.86 13.14 11.67
C ILE A 19 5.56 13.62 12.33
N GLY A 20 4.43 13.61 11.61
CA GLY A 20 3.12 13.95 12.15
C GLY A 20 2.65 13.00 13.26
N ALA A 21 2.89 11.69 13.09
CA ALA A 21 2.49 10.67 14.05
C ALA A 21 3.19 10.80 15.42
N PHE A 22 4.36 11.43 15.51
CA PHE A 22 5.09 11.62 16.78
C PHE A 22 5.08 13.06 17.29
N LEU A 23 5.23 14.06 16.43
CA LEU A 23 5.28 15.46 16.88
C LEU A 23 3.95 15.94 17.44
N PHE A 24 2.83 15.66 16.78
CA PHE A 24 1.52 16.11 17.22
C PHE A 24 1.09 15.52 18.58
N PRO A 25 1.23 14.22 18.86
CA PRO A 25 0.87 13.70 20.18
C PRO A 25 1.81 14.16 21.30
N ILE A 26 3.12 14.27 21.04
CA ILE A 26 4.08 14.77 22.04
C ILE A 26 3.74 16.21 22.40
N LEU A 27 3.53 17.09 21.42
CA LEU A 27 3.20 18.48 21.65
C LEU A 27 1.81 18.63 22.28
N GLY A 28 0.83 17.84 21.83
CA GLY A 28 -0.51 17.81 22.39
C GLY A 28 -0.54 17.41 23.86
N ALA A 29 0.20 16.37 24.25
CA ALA A 29 0.35 15.94 25.64
C ALA A 29 1.01 17.02 26.50
N LEU A 30 2.05 17.69 25.98
CA LEU A 30 2.76 18.77 26.68
C LEU A 30 1.82 19.96 26.95
N LEU A 31 1.06 20.40 25.95
CA LEU A 31 0.08 21.48 26.10
C LEU A 31 -1.04 21.11 27.07
N LEU A 32 -1.52 19.85 27.03
CA LEU A 32 -2.56 19.37 27.93
C LEU A 32 -2.07 19.36 29.38
N VAL A 33 -0.87 18.84 29.66
CA VAL A 33 -0.27 18.84 31.00
C VAL A 33 -0.07 20.26 31.52
N ILE A 34 0.46 21.18 30.71
CA ILE A 34 0.65 22.59 31.10
C ILE A 34 -0.70 23.26 31.37
N GLY A 35 -1.68 23.04 30.49
CA GLY A 35 -3.03 23.60 30.60
C GLY A 35 -3.75 23.14 31.88
N VAL A 36 -3.70 21.84 32.19
CA VAL A 36 -4.26 21.27 33.43
C VAL A 36 -3.57 21.82 34.66
N ARG A 37 -2.23 21.86 34.70
CA ARG A 37 -1.48 22.44 35.83
C ARG A 37 -1.84 23.90 36.09
N ARG A 38 -1.94 24.71 35.02
CA ARG A 38 -2.36 26.11 35.13
C ARG A 38 -3.81 26.26 35.60
N ARG A 39 -4.72 25.41 35.12
CA ARG A 39 -6.12 25.42 35.56
C ARG A 39 -6.26 25.04 37.04
N ILE A 40 -5.53 24.03 37.49
CA ILE A 40 -5.51 23.64 38.91
C ILE A 40 -4.97 24.79 39.78
N ALA A 41 -3.87 25.43 39.35
CA ALA A 41 -3.29 26.56 40.07
C ALA A 41 -4.26 27.75 40.18
N HIS A 42 -4.98 28.07 39.10
CA HIS A 42 -5.99 29.12 39.07
C HIS A 42 -7.18 28.83 39.99
N ASN A 43 -7.72 27.61 39.95
CA ASN A 43 -8.83 27.21 40.84
C ASN A 43 -8.42 27.25 42.31
N ARG A 44 -7.19 26.80 42.64
CA ARG A 44 -6.63 26.91 44.00
C ARG A 44 -6.39 28.34 44.46
N TRP A 45 -6.24 29.28 43.53
CA TRP A 45 -6.12 30.70 43.87
C TRP A 45 -7.49 31.28 44.20
N HIS A 46 -8.49 31.07 43.34
CA HIS A 46 -9.87 31.51 43.61
C HIS A 46 -10.40 30.97 44.94
N GLN A 47 -10.19 29.69 45.22
CA GLN A 47 -10.66 29.10 46.47
C GLN A 47 -10.05 29.77 47.71
N ARG A 48 -8.76 30.16 47.65
CA ARG A 48 -8.08 30.88 48.74
C ARG A 48 -8.53 32.34 48.84
N ASP A 49 -8.93 32.94 47.73
CA ASP A 49 -9.44 34.30 47.68
C ASP A 49 -10.87 34.36 48.26
N ASP A 50 -11.73 33.43 47.85
CA ASP A 50 -13.08 33.27 48.39
C ASP A 50 -13.05 33.02 49.90
N GLU A 51 -12.18 32.14 50.39
CA GLU A 51 -11.98 31.90 51.83
C GLU A 51 -11.58 33.18 52.59
N ARG A 52 -10.76 34.05 51.97
CA ARG A 52 -10.36 35.34 52.58
C ARG A 52 -11.51 36.35 52.61
N LEU A 53 -12.27 36.45 51.53
CA LEU A 53 -13.42 37.34 51.44
C LEU A 53 -14.51 36.94 52.44
N LEU A 54 -14.75 35.64 52.59
CA LEU A 54 -15.72 35.09 53.55
C LEU A 54 -15.25 35.22 55.00
N ALA A 55 -13.94 35.22 55.26
CA ALA A 55 -13.38 35.35 56.61
C ALA A 55 -13.43 36.79 57.19
N ALA A 56 -13.93 37.78 56.42
CA ALA A 56 -14.29 39.14 56.85
C ALA A 56 -13.41 39.73 57.98
N SER A 57 -12.19 40.15 57.63
CA SER A 57 -11.36 40.99 58.50
C SER A 57 -11.40 42.44 57.99
N PRO A 58 -11.50 43.46 58.87
CA PRO A 58 -11.67 44.86 58.46
C PRO A 58 -10.45 45.48 57.74
N ASN A 59 -9.33 44.75 57.59
CA ASN A 59 -8.10 45.22 56.94
C ASN A 59 -7.56 44.21 55.93
N VAL A 60 -8.34 43.83 54.91
CA VAL A 60 -7.83 43.01 53.79
C VAL A 60 -7.17 43.92 52.76
N PRO A 61 -5.87 43.76 52.44
CA PRO A 61 -5.24 44.47 51.34
C PRO A 61 -5.87 44.04 50.02
N ASP A 62 -6.22 45.00 49.17
CA ASP A 62 -6.77 44.74 47.83
C ASP A 62 -5.72 44.02 46.98
N LEU A 63 -6.00 42.78 46.59
CA LEU A 63 -5.16 42.02 45.67
C LEU A 63 -5.61 42.32 44.25
N THR A 64 -4.67 42.66 43.39
CA THR A 64 -4.97 42.84 41.97
C THR A 64 -5.53 41.54 41.38
N PRO A 65 -6.65 41.59 40.62
CA PRO A 65 -7.24 40.40 40.03
C PRO A 65 -6.24 39.72 39.10
N LEU A 66 -6.06 38.41 39.29
CA LEU A 66 -5.20 37.62 38.41
C LEU A 66 -5.81 37.62 36.99
N PRO A 67 -5.01 37.84 35.93
CA PRO A 67 -5.54 37.78 34.56
C PRO A 67 -6.18 36.42 34.26
N ALA A 68 -7.28 36.46 33.51
CA ALA A 68 -8.09 35.29 33.15
C ALA A 68 -7.23 34.11 32.65
N SER A 69 -7.48 32.92 33.20
CA SER A 69 -6.64 31.75 32.97
C SER A 69 -6.56 31.38 31.48
N ARG A 70 -5.35 31.45 30.90
CA ARG A 70 -5.05 30.91 29.55
C ARG A 70 -5.03 29.38 29.50
N GLY A 71 -5.31 28.70 30.61
CA GLY A 71 -5.25 27.24 30.74
C GLY A 71 -6.28 26.51 29.89
N ALA A 72 -7.48 27.07 29.72
CA ALA A 72 -8.53 26.48 28.89
C ALA A 72 -8.11 26.38 27.41
N GLY A 73 -7.49 27.43 26.86
CA GLY A 73 -7.01 27.43 25.47
C GLY A 73 -5.92 26.39 25.21
N LEU A 74 -5.01 26.19 26.17
CA LEU A 74 -3.96 25.16 26.08
C LEU A 74 -4.52 23.74 26.13
N ILE A 75 -5.59 23.51 26.91
CA ILE A 75 -6.27 22.20 26.95
C ILE A 75 -6.95 21.93 25.60
N VAL A 76 -7.70 22.89 25.06
CA VAL A 76 -8.38 22.73 23.76
C VAL A 76 -7.36 22.47 22.65
N ALA A 77 -6.29 23.27 22.59
CA ALA A 77 -5.21 23.06 21.62
C ALA A 77 -4.52 21.69 21.80
N GLY A 78 -4.25 21.27 23.04
CA GLY A 78 -3.67 19.97 23.33
C GLY A 78 -4.55 18.80 22.88
N VAL A 79 -5.85 18.87 23.12
CA VAL A 79 -6.82 17.84 22.68
C VAL A 79 -6.90 17.77 21.16
N VAL A 80 -6.96 18.92 20.47
CA VAL A 80 -6.99 18.96 19.00
C VAL A 80 -5.73 18.32 18.40
N LEU A 81 -4.54 18.63 18.94
CA LEU A 81 -3.28 18.02 18.48
C LEU A 81 -3.21 16.52 18.75
N LEU A 82 -3.76 16.05 19.89
CA LEU A 82 -3.84 14.62 20.18
C LEU A 82 -4.75 13.88 19.20
N LEU A 83 -5.90 14.47 18.85
CA LEU A 83 -6.82 13.88 17.87
C LEU A 83 -6.20 13.83 16.46
N LEU A 84 -5.51 14.91 16.04
CA LEU A 84 -4.76 14.93 14.78
C LEU A 84 -3.63 13.89 14.79
N GLY A 85 -2.87 13.81 15.88
CA GLY A 85 -1.82 12.80 16.07
C GLY A 85 -2.37 11.37 16.00
N ALA A 86 -3.52 11.10 16.62
CA ALA A 86 -4.18 9.80 16.56
C ALA A 86 -4.59 9.43 15.13
N LEU A 87 -5.10 10.38 14.34
CA LEU A 87 -5.45 10.15 12.94
C LEU A 87 -4.22 9.78 12.09
N HIS A 88 -3.10 10.49 12.27
CA HIS A 88 -1.83 10.16 11.61
C HIS A 88 -1.29 8.79 12.05
N LEU A 89 -1.42 8.45 13.33
CA LEU A 89 -1.01 7.16 13.86
C LEU A 89 -1.85 6.01 13.28
N VAL A 90 -3.16 6.19 13.08
CA VAL A 90 -4.03 5.19 12.44
C VAL A 90 -3.62 4.94 10.99
N GLY A 91 -3.30 5.99 10.22
CA GLY A 91 -2.78 5.83 8.86
C GLY A 91 -1.44 5.09 8.82
N TRP A 92 -0.51 5.48 9.70
CA TRP A 92 0.82 4.86 9.79
C TRP A 92 0.78 3.39 10.25
N ILE A 93 -0.07 3.06 11.21
CA ILE A 93 -0.30 1.68 11.66
C ILE A 93 -1.06 0.88 10.60
N GLY A 94 -2.08 1.48 9.95
CA GLY A 94 -2.87 0.83 8.91
C GLY A 94 -2.02 0.34 7.73
N ASP A 95 -1.08 1.15 7.27
CA ASP A 95 -0.15 0.75 6.20
C ASP A 95 0.86 -0.32 6.64
N ARG A 96 1.19 -0.40 7.93
CA ARG A 96 2.01 -1.47 8.52
C ARG A 96 1.22 -2.76 8.77
N LEU A 97 -0.09 -2.65 8.97
CA LEU A 97 -1.03 -3.75 9.25
C LEU A 97 -1.64 -4.36 7.98
N LYS A 98 -1.50 -3.72 6.81
CA LYS A 98 -1.72 -4.40 5.53
C LYS A 98 -0.84 -5.65 5.54
N SER A 99 -1.48 -6.82 5.45
CA SER A 99 -0.83 -8.13 5.52
C SER A 99 0.39 -8.13 4.60
N ARG A 100 1.57 -8.45 5.14
CA ARG A 100 2.82 -8.66 4.38
C ARG A 100 2.79 -9.94 3.52
N GLY A 101 1.60 -10.34 3.11
CA GLY A 101 1.30 -11.59 2.49
C GLY A 101 0.28 -11.36 1.39
N ILE A 102 0.59 -11.94 0.25
CA ILE A 102 -0.32 -12.16 -0.86
C ILE A 102 -1.09 -13.46 -0.59
N GLU A 103 -2.34 -13.52 -1.03
CA GLU A 103 -3.23 -14.67 -0.94
C GLU A 103 -3.52 -15.27 -2.32
N VAL A 104 -3.87 -16.56 -2.35
CA VAL A 104 -4.27 -17.24 -3.59
C VAL A 104 -5.45 -16.49 -4.22
N GLY A 105 -5.34 -16.21 -5.52
CA GLY A 105 -6.31 -15.41 -6.26
C GLY A 105 -5.93 -13.93 -6.43
N GLN A 106 -4.90 -13.44 -5.71
CA GLN A 106 -4.42 -12.07 -5.85
C GLN A 106 -3.33 -11.95 -6.92
N CYS A 107 -3.22 -10.76 -7.53
CA CYS A 107 -2.22 -10.46 -8.54
C CYS A 107 -1.13 -9.51 -8.03
N ILE A 108 0.04 -9.56 -8.66
CA ILE A 108 1.17 -8.65 -8.42
C ILE A 108 1.75 -8.17 -9.75
N THR A 109 2.52 -7.10 -9.67
CA THR A 109 3.28 -6.58 -10.82
C THR A 109 4.64 -7.25 -10.94
N ALA A 110 5.36 -6.92 -12.00
CA ALA A 110 6.76 -7.28 -12.17
C ALA A 110 7.74 -6.36 -11.42
N ASP A 111 7.26 -5.47 -10.56
CA ASP A 111 8.12 -4.49 -9.91
C ASP A 111 8.93 -5.09 -8.77
N THR A 112 10.04 -4.42 -8.45
CA THR A 112 10.95 -4.87 -7.40
C THR A 112 10.97 -3.89 -6.24
N ASP A 113 11.20 -4.41 -5.04
CA ASP A 113 11.50 -3.61 -3.87
C ASP A 113 12.88 -2.95 -3.96
N ALA A 114 13.24 -2.18 -2.92
CA ALA A 114 14.51 -1.46 -2.84
C ALA A 114 15.73 -2.41 -2.84
N GLU A 115 15.51 -3.67 -2.45
CA GLU A 115 16.49 -4.74 -2.44
C GLU A 115 16.54 -5.52 -3.78
N GLY A 116 15.77 -5.08 -4.78
CA GLY A 116 15.73 -5.71 -6.11
C GLY A 116 15.00 -7.05 -6.16
N ARG A 117 14.24 -7.39 -5.10
CA ARG A 117 13.41 -8.59 -5.02
C ARG A 117 12.04 -8.28 -5.58
N LEU A 118 11.35 -9.28 -6.14
CA LEU A 118 9.99 -9.09 -6.65
C LEU A 118 9.07 -8.60 -5.52
N SER A 119 8.37 -7.49 -5.73
CA SER A 119 7.35 -7.01 -4.81
C SER A 119 6.18 -7.98 -4.79
N ILE A 120 5.67 -8.27 -3.60
CA ILE A 120 4.51 -9.14 -3.38
C ILE A 120 3.28 -8.35 -2.94
N ASP A 121 3.30 -7.04 -3.14
CA ASP A 121 2.18 -6.16 -2.81
C ASP A 121 1.02 -6.45 -3.77
N PRO A 122 -0.14 -6.90 -3.26
CA PRO A 122 -1.25 -7.27 -4.11
C PRO A 122 -1.82 -6.05 -4.83
N VAL A 123 -2.19 -6.25 -6.09
CA VAL A 123 -2.87 -5.28 -6.95
C VAL A 123 -4.10 -5.92 -7.57
N GLU A 124 -5.01 -5.09 -8.09
CA GLU A 124 -6.16 -5.55 -8.85
C GLU A 124 -5.72 -6.30 -10.12
N CYS A 125 -6.30 -7.47 -10.36
CA CYS A 125 -5.91 -8.37 -11.45
C CYS A 125 -6.31 -7.89 -12.85
N ASP A 126 -7.16 -6.87 -12.97
CA ASP A 126 -7.56 -6.27 -14.25
C ASP A 126 -6.57 -5.20 -14.75
N ARG A 127 -5.63 -4.78 -13.89
CA ARG A 127 -4.57 -3.87 -14.29
C ARG A 127 -3.64 -4.52 -15.32
N ARG A 128 -3.23 -3.73 -16.32
CA ARG A 128 -2.33 -4.19 -17.40
C ARG A 128 -0.95 -4.61 -16.91
N ASP A 129 -0.48 -4.01 -15.82
CA ASP A 129 0.81 -4.28 -15.18
C ASP A 129 0.76 -5.42 -14.14
N ALA A 130 -0.42 -5.94 -13.82
CA ALA A 130 -0.61 -7.07 -12.92
C ALA A 130 -0.36 -8.40 -13.66
N THR A 131 0.91 -8.71 -13.95
CA THR A 131 1.30 -9.81 -14.84
C THR A 131 1.40 -11.18 -14.17
N PHE A 132 1.30 -11.26 -12.85
CA PHE A 132 1.39 -12.51 -12.10
C PHE A 132 0.17 -12.70 -11.20
N LEU A 133 -0.42 -13.90 -11.21
CA LEU A 133 -1.52 -14.33 -10.35
C LEU A 133 -1.01 -15.44 -9.41
N LEU A 134 -1.21 -15.28 -8.10
CA LEU A 134 -0.90 -16.35 -7.15
C LEU A 134 -1.95 -17.45 -7.25
N VAL A 135 -1.54 -18.66 -7.65
CA VAL A 135 -2.45 -19.80 -7.83
C VAL A 135 -2.33 -20.85 -6.73
N SER A 136 -1.18 -20.91 -6.06
CA SER A 136 -0.95 -21.83 -4.95
C SER A 136 0.15 -21.31 -4.04
N GLN A 137 0.09 -21.69 -2.77
CA GLN A 137 1.13 -21.40 -1.79
C GLN A 137 1.28 -22.57 -0.81
N GLY A 138 2.47 -22.72 -0.25
CA GLY A 138 2.78 -23.70 0.78
C GLY A 138 4.00 -23.29 1.60
N ASP A 139 4.48 -24.20 2.44
CA ASP A 139 5.73 -24.02 3.18
C ASP A 139 6.96 -24.00 2.24
N GLY A 140 8.16 -23.76 2.79
CA GLY A 140 9.39 -23.65 2.00
C GLY A 140 9.81 -24.94 1.27
N SER A 141 9.17 -26.06 1.57
CA SER A 141 9.39 -27.34 0.89
C SER A 141 8.32 -27.69 -0.15
N ALA A 142 7.22 -26.92 -0.19
CA ALA A 142 6.13 -27.15 -1.12
C ALA A 142 6.57 -26.92 -2.57
N THR A 143 6.01 -27.71 -3.48
CA THR A 143 6.21 -27.61 -4.93
C THR A 143 5.02 -26.96 -5.62
N CYS A 144 5.26 -26.31 -6.74
CA CYS A 144 4.18 -25.76 -7.56
C CYS A 144 3.37 -26.85 -8.25
N PRO A 145 2.09 -26.58 -8.57
CA PRO A 145 1.26 -27.53 -9.31
C PRO A 145 1.95 -28.00 -10.58
N GLU A 146 1.77 -29.26 -10.92
CA GLU A 146 2.28 -29.77 -12.18
C GLU A 146 1.45 -29.22 -13.34
N ASN A 147 2.11 -28.94 -14.46
CA ASN A 147 1.43 -28.61 -15.71
C ASN A 147 1.88 -29.59 -16.80
N PRO A 148 0.97 -30.36 -17.42
CA PRO A 148 1.33 -31.31 -18.47
C PRO A 148 1.81 -30.61 -19.76
N PHE A 149 1.61 -29.29 -19.88
CA PHE A 149 2.04 -28.50 -21.02
C PHE A 149 3.49 -28.02 -20.79
N PRO A 150 4.50 -28.61 -21.45
CA PRO A 150 5.91 -28.41 -21.09
C PRO A 150 6.42 -26.97 -21.28
N ARG A 151 5.71 -26.19 -22.11
CA ARG A 151 6.03 -24.77 -22.40
C ARG A 151 5.35 -23.80 -21.45
N THR A 152 4.38 -24.25 -20.66
CA THR A 152 3.66 -23.40 -19.72
C THR A 152 3.99 -23.85 -18.31
N ARG A 153 4.67 -23.00 -17.54
CA ARG A 153 5.07 -23.33 -16.17
C ARG A 153 4.57 -22.28 -15.20
N TYR A 154 4.31 -22.72 -13.98
CA TYR A 154 4.15 -21.81 -12.85
C TYR A 154 5.52 -21.29 -12.44
N ILE A 155 5.57 -20.04 -12.03
CA ILE A 155 6.80 -19.33 -11.66
C ILE A 155 6.89 -19.40 -10.14
N PRO A 156 7.83 -20.19 -9.59
CA PRO A 156 7.99 -20.31 -8.15
C PRO A 156 8.77 -19.12 -7.58
N LEU A 157 8.29 -18.59 -6.46
CA LEU A 157 9.05 -17.73 -5.57
C LEU A 157 9.21 -18.46 -4.23
N VAL A 158 10.41 -18.99 -3.99
CA VAL A 158 10.72 -19.84 -2.83
C VAL A 158 11.61 -19.09 -1.85
N ASN A 159 11.30 -19.23 -0.57
CA ASN A 159 12.20 -18.91 0.53
C ASN A 159 12.12 -20.01 1.61
N GLU A 160 12.92 -19.90 2.67
CA GLU A 160 12.98 -20.90 3.74
C GLU A 160 11.62 -21.19 4.42
N SER A 161 10.72 -20.22 4.41
CA SER A 161 9.42 -20.27 5.11
C SER A 161 8.23 -20.59 4.21
N ARG A 162 8.31 -20.31 2.90
CA ARG A 162 7.17 -20.44 1.98
C ARG A 162 7.59 -20.62 0.53
N THR A 163 6.74 -21.30 -0.22
CA THR A 163 6.73 -21.34 -1.69
C THR A 163 5.45 -20.65 -2.19
N LEU A 164 5.60 -19.69 -3.09
CA LEU A 164 4.50 -19.04 -3.81
C LEU A 164 4.58 -19.41 -5.29
N CYS A 165 3.46 -19.83 -5.88
CA CYS A 165 3.40 -20.30 -7.25
C CYS A 165 2.53 -19.38 -8.09
N PHE A 166 3.15 -18.71 -9.06
CA PHE A 166 2.48 -17.74 -9.91
C PHE A 166 2.17 -18.31 -11.29
N ALA A 167 0.93 -18.10 -11.75
CA ALA A 167 0.60 -18.16 -13.16
C ALA A 167 0.71 -16.76 -13.77
N LEU A 168 0.90 -16.68 -15.09
CA LEU A 168 0.83 -15.39 -15.78
C LEU A 168 -0.61 -14.90 -15.86
N ASN A 169 -0.80 -13.60 -15.62
CA ASN A 169 -2.07 -12.87 -15.73
C ASN A 169 -1.95 -11.85 -16.86
N LEU A 170 -1.85 -12.35 -18.10
CA LEU A 170 -1.75 -11.48 -19.26
C LEU A 170 -3.15 -11.01 -19.69
N GLN A 171 -3.22 -9.82 -20.27
CA GLN A 171 -4.46 -9.20 -20.71
C GLN A 171 -4.58 -9.27 -22.24
N PRO A 172 -5.77 -9.57 -22.79
CA PRO A 172 -5.97 -9.63 -24.24
C PRO A 172 -5.75 -8.25 -24.88
N GLY A 173 -5.11 -8.23 -26.04
CA GLY A 173 -4.72 -7.02 -26.77
C GLY A 173 -3.45 -6.34 -26.26
N GLU A 174 -2.84 -6.83 -25.18
CA GLU A 174 -1.59 -6.28 -24.64
C GLU A 174 -0.35 -6.98 -25.20
N CYS A 175 0.71 -6.18 -25.34
CA CYS A 175 2.04 -6.67 -25.64
C CYS A 175 2.90 -6.72 -24.38
N TYR A 176 3.75 -7.74 -24.33
CA TYR A 176 4.65 -7.99 -23.23
C TYR A 176 6.06 -8.22 -23.75
N HIS A 177 7.02 -7.77 -22.95
CA HIS A 177 8.37 -8.30 -23.00
C HIS A 177 8.47 -9.44 -21.98
N VAL A 178 8.53 -10.66 -22.50
CA VAL A 178 8.72 -11.88 -21.74
C VAL A 178 10.22 -12.15 -21.66
N GLY A 179 10.83 -11.75 -20.54
CA GLY A 179 12.22 -12.03 -20.19
C GLY A 179 12.32 -12.77 -18.86
N ARG A 180 13.21 -12.32 -17.96
CA ARG A 180 13.27 -12.83 -16.56
C ARG A 180 11.97 -12.54 -15.80
N LEU A 181 11.38 -11.39 -16.07
CA LEU A 181 10.06 -10.98 -15.59
C LEU A 181 9.21 -10.65 -16.82
N VAL A 182 7.90 -10.75 -16.66
CA VAL A 182 6.94 -10.42 -17.72
C VAL A 182 6.40 -9.03 -17.47
N ARG A 183 6.73 -8.08 -18.35
CA ARG A 183 6.34 -6.68 -18.22
C ARG A 183 5.50 -6.24 -19.42
N PRO A 184 4.43 -5.46 -19.20
CA PRO A 184 3.71 -4.85 -20.31
C PRO A 184 4.63 -3.85 -21.02
N VAL A 185 4.53 -3.79 -22.34
CA VAL A 185 5.23 -2.84 -23.20
C VAL A 185 4.29 -2.37 -24.31
N LEU A 186 4.64 -1.28 -24.98
CA LEU A 186 3.93 -0.91 -26.21
C LEU A 186 4.20 -1.95 -27.28
N CYS A 187 3.21 -2.29 -28.09
CA CYS A 187 3.40 -3.26 -29.18
C CYS A 187 4.42 -2.80 -30.23
N THR A 188 4.63 -1.48 -30.36
CA THR A 188 5.66 -0.90 -31.23
C THR A 188 7.05 -0.88 -30.60
N ASP A 189 7.19 -1.31 -29.34
CA ASP A 189 8.48 -1.40 -28.67
C ASP A 189 9.29 -2.55 -29.29
N PRO A 190 10.56 -2.34 -29.68
CA PRO A 190 11.39 -3.41 -30.22
C PRO A 190 11.65 -4.56 -29.24
N ALA A 191 11.41 -4.36 -27.94
CA ALA A 191 11.48 -5.41 -26.93
C ALA A 191 10.18 -6.22 -26.80
N ALA A 192 9.08 -5.82 -27.46
CA ALA A 192 7.84 -6.58 -27.46
C ALA A 192 8.05 -7.91 -28.20
N ASN A 193 7.82 -9.03 -27.50
CA ASN A 193 8.02 -10.37 -28.07
C ASN A 193 6.79 -11.28 -27.94
N VAL A 194 5.75 -10.83 -27.24
CA VAL A 194 4.47 -11.53 -27.12
C VAL A 194 3.33 -10.52 -27.18
N LEU A 195 2.35 -10.76 -28.04
CA LEU A 195 1.03 -10.15 -28.04
C LEU A 195 0.00 -11.21 -27.63
N VAL A 196 -0.87 -10.87 -26.69
CA VAL A 196 -1.99 -11.75 -26.31
C VAL A 196 -3.15 -11.48 -27.25
N ALA A 197 -3.30 -12.29 -28.30
CA ALA A 197 -4.43 -12.19 -29.20
C ALA A 197 -5.74 -12.48 -28.47
N GLU A 198 -5.74 -13.51 -27.63
CA GLU A 198 -6.91 -13.88 -26.84
C GLU A 198 -6.53 -14.56 -25.52
N ARG A 199 -7.38 -14.37 -24.51
CA ARG A 199 -7.34 -15.11 -23.25
C ARG A 199 -8.69 -15.76 -23.03
N ILE A 200 -8.69 -17.06 -22.78
CA ILE A 200 -9.89 -17.86 -22.56
C ILE A 200 -9.76 -18.54 -21.20
N ASP A 201 -10.54 -18.04 -20.23
CA ASP A 201 -10.61 -18.62 -18.89
C ASP A 201 -11.54 -19.86 -18.90
N GLY A 202 -11.23 -20.86 -18.07
CA GLY A 202 -12.01 -22.10 -17.96
C GLY A 202 -11.63 -23.22 -18.94
N THR A 203 -10.69 -22.98 -19.86
CA THR A 203 -10.27 -23.98 -20.86
C THR A 203 -8.78 -24.35 -20.75
N THR A 204 -8.50 -25.64 -20.93
CA THR A 204 -7.15 -26.19 -21.10
C THR A 204 -6.91 -26.69 -22.53
N ASN A 205 -7.81 -26.38 -23.46
CA ASN A 205 -7.71 -26.83 -24.83
C ASN A 205 -6.94 -25.80 -25.68
N GLY A 206 -5.65 -26.03 -25.90
CA GLY A 206 -4.81 -25.17 -26.76
C GLY A 206 -5.26 -25.11 -28.23
N ALA A 207 -6.04 -26.08 -28.71
CA ALA A 207 -6.49 -26.11 -30.11
C ALA A 207 -7.52 -25.02 -30.45
N VAL A 208 -8.05 -24.32 -29.43
CA VAL A 208 -8.89 -23.12 -29.63
C VAL A 208 -8.11 -21.97 -30.26
N CYS A 209 -6.78 -21.95 -30.12
CA CYS A 209 -5.90 -21.03 -30.81
C CYS A 209 -5.73 -21.46 -32.27
N GLY A 210 -6.78 -21.27 -33.07
CA GLY A 210 -6.74 -21.56 -34.50
C GLY A 210 -5.75 -20.64 -35.22
N ALA A 211 -4.89 -21.21 -36.05
CA ALA A 211 -3.82 -20.47 -36.74
C ALA A 211 -4.34 -19.34 -37.66
N ASP A 212 -5.59 -19.44 -38.12
CA ASP A 212 -6.15 -18.49 -39.08
C ASP A 212 -6.86 -17.28 -38.46
N ALA A 213 -7.26 -17.36 -37.18
CA ALA A 213 -8.06 -16.30 -36.54
C ALA A 213 -7.27 -15.00 -36.32
N TRP A 214 -5.94 -15.07 -36.26
CA TRP A 214 -5.09 -13.97 -35.80
C TRP A 214 -3.89 -13.69 -36.72
N ARG A 215 -3.90 -14.16 -37.98
CA ARG A 215 -2.79 -13.97 -38.95
C ARG A 215 -2.47 -12.50 -39.27
N ASP A 216 -3.46 -11.63 -39.07
CA ASP A 216 -3.27 -10.18 -39.25
C ASP A 216 -2.45 -9.56 -38.11
N LEU A 217 -2.42 -10.20 -36.94
CA LEU A 217 -1.74 -9.72 -35.73
C LEU A 217 -0.30 -10.25 -35.59
N GLY A 218 0.04 -11.36 -36.25
CA GLY A 218 1.37 -11.96 -36.17
C GLY A 218 1.55 -13.18 -37.08
N ASP A 219 2.78 -13.65 -37.19
CA ASP A 219 3.16 -14.69 -38.15
C ASP A 219 3.01 -16.12 -37.60
N GLU A 220 3.12 -16.28 -36.27
CA GLU A 220 3.00 -17.57 -35.57
C GLU A 220 2.04 -17.44 -34.38
N VAL A 221 1.14 -18.42 -34.21
CA VAL A 221 0.22 -18.52 -33.07
C VAL A 221 0.69 -19.65 -32.15
N GLU A 222 0.99 -19.33 -30.90
CA GLU A 222 1.34 -20.31 -29.85
C GLU A 222 0.26 -20.32 -28.76
N ALA A 223 -0.10 -21.52 -28.30
CA ALA A 223 -1.01 -21.70 -27.17
C ALA A 223 -0.22 -21.86 -25.87
N MET A 224 -0.47 -20.98 -24.89
CA MET A 224 0.01 -21.13 -23.52
C MET A 224 -1.14 -21.59 -22.62
N VAL A 225 -1.01 -22.74 -21.98
CA VAL A 225 -2.12 -23.42 -21.31
C VAL A 225 -1.79 -23.71 -19.84
N TYR A 226 -2.56 -23.13 -18.94
CA TYR A 226 -2.56 -23.42 -17.51
C TYR A 226 -3.68 -24.40 -17.16
N ARG A 227 -3.37 -25.37 -16.31
CA ARG A 227 -4.35 -26.29 -15.75
C ARG A 227 -5.09 -25.71 -14.54
N ASP A 228 -4.40 -24.95 -13.69
CA ASP A 228 -4.90 -24.49 -12.40
C ASP A 228 -4.54 -23.00 -12.15
N PRO A 229 -5.50 -22.06 -12.26
CA PRO A 229 -6.84 -22.27 -12.80
C PRO A 229 -6.79 -22.59 -14.31
N PRO A 230 -7.80 -23.31 -14.85
CA PRO A 230 -7.88 -23.58 -16.28
C PRO A 230 -7.87 -22.28 -17.08
N ARG A 231 -6.87 -22.10 -17.93
CA ARG A 231 -6.74 -20.91 -18.78
C ARG A 231 -5.90 -21.22 -20.01
N THR A 232 -6.33 -20.72 -21.16
CA THR A 232 -5.56 -20.77 -22.40
C THR A 232 -5.35 -19.34 -22.92
N TYR A 233 -4.11 -19.04 -23.30
CA TYR A 233 -3.76 -17.83 -24.02
C TYR A 233 -3.37 -18.19 -25.45
N CYS A 234 -3.90 -17.44 -26.40
CA CYS A 234 -3.46 -17.45 -27.78
C CYS A 234 -2.49 -16.29 -27.97
N LEU A 235 -1.22 -16.64 -28.12
CA LEU A 235 -0.10 -15.71 -28.18
C LEU A 235 0.39 -15.60 -29.62
N VAL A 236 0.74 -14.39 -30.05
CA VAL A 236 1.37 -14.15 -31.33
C VAL A 236 2.62 -13.29 -31.15
N THR A 237 3.56 -13.40 -32.07
CA THR A 237 4.68 -12.45 -32.13
C THR A 237 4.18 -11.14 -32.73
N PRO A 238 4.29 -9.99 -32.02
CA PRO A 238 3.88 -8.69 -32.54
C PRO A 238 4.75 -8.27 -33.73
N ARG A 239 4.14 -7.60 -34.71
CA ARG A 239 4.81 -7.03 -35.90
C ARG A 239 5.29 -5.60 -35.68
#